data_AF-A0A4P5T1R8-F1
#
_entry.id   AF-A0A4P5T1R8-F1
#
_cell.length_a   1.000
_cell.length_b   1.000
_cell.length_c   1.000
_cell.angle_alpha   90.00
_cell.angle_beta   90.00
_cell.angle_gamma   90.00
#
_symmetry.space_group_name_H-M   'P 1'
#
loop_
_entity.id
_entity.type
_entity.pdbx_description
1 polymer ?
#
loop_
_entity_poly.entity_id
_entity_poly.type
_entity_poly.pdbx_seq_one_letter_code
_entity_poly.pdbx_strand_id
1 'polypeptide(L)'
;MWRAKHPHPTITPVVPKPKPILKGYQPEGIVFHHSETPGKVGKVVINAARIDDMHKTTHPDWGRVFEGKTYYIGYHYVILPDGKVEAGRPELCVGSHAKQHNNWLGICMVGAFSRHDRHKWEPSSPTDEQLNALVKLSVEMVRKYNIPLDHIKRHSDVWQTWCPGERFPYAEVMARIRFELGKLPARP
;
A
#
# COMPACT_ATOMS: atom_id res chain seq x y z
N MET A 1 25.11 -8.22 -26.27
CA MET A 1 26.47 -8.76 -26.01
C MET A 1 27.05 -8.42 -24.63
N TRP A 2 26.40 -7.56 -23.82
CA TRP A 2 26.85 -7.22 -22.44
C TRP A 2 26.46 -8.29 -21.38
N ARG A 3 25.24 -8.85 -21.48
CA ARG A 3 24.70 -9.89 -20.58
C ARG A 3 25.42 -11.25 -20.59
N ALA A 4 26.18 -11.56 -21.64
CA ALA A 4 26.90 -12.83 -21.76
C ALA A 4 28.24 -12.85 -21.01
N LYS A 5 28.78 -11.68 -20.63
CA LYS A 5 30.09 -11.54 -19.97
C LYS A 5 30.00 -11.26 -18.46
N HIS A 6 28.80 -11.05 -17.93
CA HIS A 6 28.56 -10.71 -16.51
C HIS A 6 27.30 -11.42 -16.00
N PRO A 7 27.37 -12.73 -15.69
CA PRO A 7 26.24 -13.43 -15.10
C PRO A 7 25.90 -12.80 -13.74
N HIS A 8 24.63 -12.43 -13.55
CA HIS A 8 24.16 -11.99 -12.24
C HIS A 8 24.31 -13.15 -11.26
N PRO A 9 24.83 -12.92 -10.04
CA PRO A 9 24.84 -13.95 -9.01
C PRO A 9 23.40 -14.43 -8.80
N THR A 10 23.19 -15.73 -8.97
CA THR A 10 21.89 -16.36 -8.75
C THR A 10 21.67 -16.45 -7.25
N ILE A 11 21.21 -15.37 -6.64
CA ILE A 11 20.71 -15.41 -5.27
C ILE A 11 19.38 -16.12 -5.35
N THR A 12 19.35 -17.40 -5.02
CA THR A 12 18.09 -18.11 -4.76
C THR A 12 17.40 -17.35 -3.63
N PRO A 13 16.22 -16.73 -3.85
CA PRO A 13 15.55 -16.04 -2.76
C PRO A 13 15.09 -17.12 -1.78
N VAL A 14 15.78 -17.25 -0.66
CA VAL A 14 15.19 -17.91 0.51
C VAL A 14 14.01 -17.02 0.87
N VAL A 15 12.81 -17.41 0.44
CA VAL A 15 11.58 -16.77 0.89
C VAL A 15 11.48 -17.14 2.37
N PRO A 16 11.70 -16.21 3.31
CA PRO A 16 11.56 -16.54 4.72
C PRO A 16 10.12 -17.03 4.92
N LYS A 17 9.98 -18.20 5.54
CA LYS A 17 8.66 -18.73 5.91
C LYS A 17 7.91 -17.63 6.67
N PRO A 18 6.65 -17.33 6.31
CA PRO A 18 5.90 -16.28 6.98
C PRO A 18 5.90 -16.56 8.48
N LYS A 19 6.38 -15.60 9.27
CA LYS A 19 6.36 -15.72 10.73
C LYS A 19 4.90 -15.93 11.17
N PRO A 20 4.62 -16.85 12.09
CA PRO A 20 3.27 -17.01 12.63
C PRO A 20 2.78 -15.67 13.20
N ILE A 21 1.48 -15.40 13.06
CA ILE A 21 0.87 -14.17 13.59
C ILE A 21 0.98 -14.24 15.12
N LEU A 22 1.85 -13.42 15.69
CA LEU A 22 2.13 -13.41 17.12
C LEU A 22 1.08 -12.57 17.85
N LYS A 23 0.54 -13.12 18.94
CA LYS A 23 -0.16 -12.35 19.98
C LYS A 23 0.81 -11.24 20.43
N GLY A 24 0.50 -9.96 20.15
CA GLY A 24 1.42 -8.82 20.37
C GLY A 24 2.04 -8.20 19.11
N TYR A 25 1.64 -8.63 17.91
CA TYR A 25 2.03 -7.97 16.65
C TYR A 25 1.43 -6.56 16.56
N GLN A 26 2.27 -5.57 16.19
CA GLN A 26 1.85 -4.23 15.78
C GLN A 26 2.55 -3.88 14.47
N PRO A 27 1.89 -3.18 13.53
CA PRO A 27 2.55 -2.70 12.33
C PRO A 27 3.69 -1.72 12.66
N GLU A 28 4.87 -1.98 12.10
CA GLU A 28 6.08 -1.18 12.36
C GLU A 28 6.27 -0.06 11.33
N GLY A 29 5.45 0.01 10.29
CA GLY A 29 5.60 0.95 9.19
C GLY A 29 4.39 1.04 8.27
N ILE A 30 4.50 1.89 7.24
CA ILE A 30 3.49 2.12 6.22
C ILE A 30 4.15 2.02 4.84
N VAL A 31 3.52 1.27 3.92
CA VAL A 31 3.90 1.23 2.50
C VAL A 31 2.76 1.79 1.65
N PHE A 32 3.05 2.83 0.88
CA PHE A 32 2.10 3.44 -0.06
C PHE A 32 2.09 2.72 -1.41
N HIS A 33 0.88 2.48 -1.91
CA HIS A 33 0.61 1.83 -3.19
C HIS A 33 -0.35 2.64 -4.05
N HIS A 34 -0.31 2.40 -5.36
CA HIS A 34 -1.45 2.62 -6.23
C HIS A 34 -2.10 1.29 -6.61
N SER A 35 -3.33 1.30 -7.12
CA SER A 35 -3.98 0.07 -7.58
C SER A 35 -3.53 -0.34 -8.99
N GLU A 36 -2.99 0.60 -9.78
CA GLU A 36 -2.82 0.45 -11.23
C GLU A 36 -4.13 0.00 -11.89
N THR A 37 -5.20 0.74 -11.61
CA THR A 37 -6.56 0.55 -12.16
C THR A 37 -7.20 1.91 -12.39
N PRO A 38 -8.27 2.03 -13.22
CA PRO A 38 -9.07 3.24 -13.20
C PRO A 38 -9.85 3.34 -11.88
N GLY A 39 -10.38 4.53 -11.57
CA GLY A 39 -11.32 4.73 -10.47
C GLY A 39 -12.64 3.99 -10.65
N LYS A 40 -13.02 3.74 -11.91
CA LYS A 40 -14.23 3.00 -12.27
C LYS A 40 -14.13 2.37 -13.66
N VAL A 41 -14.88 1.30 -13.89
CA VAL A 41 -15.14 0.72 -15.22
C VAL A 41 -16.62 0.90 -15.52
N GLY A 42 -16.95 1.78 -16.47
CA GLY A 42 -18.34 2.21 -16.70
C GLY A 42 -18.92 2.87 -15.44
N LYS A 43 -19.97 2.26 -14.87
CA LYS A 43 -20.61 2.72 -13.61
C LYS A 43 -20.06 2.02 -12.36
N VAL A 44 -19.16 1.04 -12.51
CA VAL A 44 -18.66 0.22 -11.40
C VAL A 44 -17.39 0.86 -10.83
N VAL A 45 -17.43 1.27 -9.57
CA VAL A 45 -16.28 1.84 -8.85
C VAL A 45 -15.28 0.73 -8.49
N ILE A 46 -13.98 1.02 -8.63
CA ILE A 46 -12.93 0.15 -8.10
C ILE A 46 -12.70 0.51 -6.64
N ASN A 47 -13.40 -0.19 -5.74
CA ASN A 47 -13.37 0.01 -4.30
C ASN A 47 -12.66 -1.17 -3.60
N ALA A 48 -12.62 -1.19 -2.26
CA ALA A 48 -11.91 -2.25 -1.53
C ALA A 48 -12.47 -3.65 -1.81
N ALA A 49 -13.80 -3.79 -1.86
CA ALA A 49 -14.45 -5.07 -2.17
C ALA A 49 -14.11 -5.56 -3.59
N ARG A 50 -14.09 -4.66 -4.57
CA ARG A 50 -13.71 -5.01 -5.94
C ARG A 50 -12.24 -5.41 -6.04
N ILE A 51 -11.35 -4.74 -5.31
CA ILE A 51 -9.93 -5.10 -5.22
C ILE A 51 -9.76 -6.47 -4.55
N ASP A 52 -10.56 -6.80 -3.53
CA ASP A 52 -10.59 -8.14 -2.94
C ASP A 52 -10.95 -9.21 -3.97
N ASP A 53 -12.04 -9.01 -4.73
CA ASP A 53 -12.46 -9.94 -5.80
C ASP A 53 -11.39 -10.10 -6.90
N MET A 54 -10.76 -8.99 -7.30
CA MET A 54 -9.69 -9.01 -8.29
C MET A 54 -8.50 -9.83 -7.77
N HIS A 55 -8.00 -9.55 -6.57
CA HIS A 55 -6.92 -10.31 -5.96
C HIS A 55 -7.27 -11.77 -5.71
N LYS A 56 -8.53 -12.09 -5.36
CA LYS A 56 -9.00 -13.47 -5.25
C LYS A 56 -8.82 -14.24 -6.55
N THR A 57 -9.08 -13.57 -7.68
CA THR A 57 -9.01 -14.16 -9.01
C THR A 57 -7.58 -14.24 -9.53
N THR A 58 -6.79 -13.17 -9.39
CA THR A 58 -5.44 -13.08 -9.96
C THR A 58 -4.35 -13.64 -9.04
N HIS A 59 -4.59 -13.63 -7.73
CA HIS A 59 -3.65 -14.05 -6.67
C HIS A 59 -4.40 -14.85 -5.59
N PRO A 60 -4.98 -16.02 -5.93
CA PRO A 60 -5.72 -16.83 -4.96
C PRO A 60 -4.86 -17.23 -3.75
N ASP A 61 -3.54 -17.31 -3.91
CA ASP A 61 -2.56 -17.57 -2.86
C ASP A 61 -2.43 -16.43 -1.82
N TRP A 62 -2.98 -15.24 -2.10
CA TRP A 62 -2.99 -14.15 -1.12
C TRP A 62 -4.04 -14.36 -0.03
N GLY A 63 -5.01 -15.25 -0.23
CA GLY A 63 -6.09 -15.51 0.71
C GLY A 63 -5.60 -15.74 2.14
N ARG A 64 -6.10 -14.95 3.09
CA ARG A 64 -5.75 -15.05 4.51
C ARG A 64 -6.99 -15.03 5.37
N VAL A 65 -7.12 -16.04 6.23
CA VAL A 65 -8.17 -16.08 7.26
C VAL A 65 -7.74 -15.27 8.46
N PHE A 66 -8.60 -14.36 8.91
CA PHE A 66 -8.45 -13.59 10.14
C PHE A 66 -9.82 -13.42 10.78
N GLU A 67 -9.95 -13.76 12.07
CA GLU A 67 -11.21 -13.70 12.81
C GLU A 67 -12.41 -14.35 12.08
N GLY A 68 -12.18 -15.49 11.43
CA GLY A 68 -13.21 -16.26 10.74
C GLY A 68 -13.61 -15.74 9.35
N LYS A 69 -13.01 -14.64 8.87
CA LYS A 69 -13.21 -14.12 7.51
C LYS A 69 -11.95 -14.31 6.65
N THR A 70 -12.14 -14.69 5.40
CA THR A 70 -11.07 -14.74 4.40
C THR A 70 -10.95 -13.40 3.67
N TYR A 71 -9.73 -12.88 3.57
CA TYR A 71 -9.39 -11.67 2.84
C TYR A 71 -8.39 -11.99 1.74
N TYR A 72 -8.67 -11.55 0.52
CA TYR A 72 -7.77 -11.68 -0.63
C TYR A 72 -7.07 -10.36 -0.92
N ILE A 73 -7.71 -9.22 -0.66
CA ILE A 73 -7.10 -7.90 -0.79
C ILE A 73 -5.77 -7.84 -0.04
N GLY A 74 -4.68 -7.44 -0.70
CA GLY A 74 -3.36 -7.39 -0.08
C GLY A 74 -3.15 -6.21 0.87
N TYR A 75 -3.97 -5.17 0.76
CA TYR A 75 -3.86 -3.89 1.46
C TYR A 75 -4.71 -3.83 2.73
N HIS A 76 -4.31 -2.96 3.66
CA HIS A 76 -5.05 -2.69 4.89
C HIS A 76 -6.09 -1.57 4.68
N TYR A 77 -5.77 -0.60 3.82
CA TYR A 77 -6.68 0.46 3.43
C TYR A 77 -6.65 0.73 1.93
N VAL A 78 -7.79 1.17 1.40
CA VAL A 78 -7.97 1.64 0.04
C VAL A 78 -8.55 3.06 0.07
N ILE A 79 -7.96 3.98 -0.69
CA ILE A 79 -8.42 5.36 -0.79
C ILE A 79 -8.94 5.59 -2.22
N LEU A 80 -10.24 5.82 -2.34
CA LEU A 80 -10.93 6.06 -3.60
C LEU A 80 -10.63 7.47 -4.13
N PRO A 81 -10.89 7.77 -5.43
CA PRO A 81 -10.61 9.07 -6.02
C PRO A 81 -11.31 10.25 -5.35
N ASP A 82 -12.44 10.02 -4.67
CA ASP A 82 -13.19 11.02 -3.90
C ASP A 82 -12.68 11.20 -2.46
N GLY A 83 -11.56 10.56 -2.11
CA GLY A 83 -10.96 10.59 -0.77
C GLY A 83 -11.60 9.66 0.25
N LYS A 84 -12.62 8.87 -0.13
CA LYS A 84 -13.20 7.89 0.77
C LYS A 84 -12.17 6.81 1.11
N VAL A 85 -11.95 6.60 2.40
CA VAL A 85 -11.11 5.52 2.93
C VAL A 85 -11.99 4.29 3.20
N GLU A 86 -11.62 3.16 2.61
CA GLU A 86 -12.25 1.87 2.85
C GLU A 86 -11.27 0.89 3.48
N ALA A 87 -11.73 0.11 4.46
CA ALA A 87 -10.93 -0.93 5.08
C ALA A 87 -10.76 -2.14 4.15
N GLY A 88 -9.52 -2.63 4.05
CA GLY A 88 -9.16 -3.89 3.43
C GLY A 88 -8.96 -4.97 4.50
N ARG A 89 -7.74 -5.48 4.61
CA ARG A 89 -7.35 -6.38 5.72
C ARG A 89 -7.36 -5.64 7.06
N PRO A 90 -7.78 -6.30 8.15
CA PRO A 90 -7.60 -5.77 9.50
C PRO A 90 -6.14 -5.43 9.77
N GLU A 91 -5.87 -4.35 10.50
CA GLU A 91 -4.52 -3.79 10.72
C GLU A 91 -3.54 -4.77 11.40
N LEU A 92 -4.04 -5.75 12.15
CA LEU A 92 -3.24 -6.79 12.81
C LEU A 92 -3.14 -8.09 11.99
N CYS A 93 -3.74 -8.11 10.81
CA CYS A 93 -3.66 -9.23 9.87
C CYS A 93 -2.54 -8.95 8.86
N VAL A 94 -1.54 -9.83 8.77
CA VAL A 94 -0.43 -9.69 7.80
C VAL A 94 -0.97 -9.47 6.37
N GLY A 95 -0.46 -8.44 5.70
CA GLY A 95 -0.79 -8.07 4.33
C GLY A 95 -0.24 -9.03 3.27
N SER A 96 -0.54 -8.71 2.01
CA SER A 96 0.04 -9.34 0.82
C SER A 96 0.39 -8.28 -0.23
N HIS A 97 1.01 -7.18 0.19
CA HIS A 97 1.23 -6.00 -0.66
C HIS A 97 2.70 -5.68 -0.93
N ALA A 98 3.64 -6.09 -0.08
CA ALA A 98 5.07 -5.81 -0.25
C ALA A 98 5.89 -6.91 0.41
N LYS A 99 6.61 -7.71 -0.38
CA LYS A 99 7.45 -8.79 0.15
C LYS A 99 8.42 -8.23 1.20
N GLN A 100 8.61 -8.96 2.30
CA GLN A 100 9.39 -8.56 3.49
C GLN A 100 8.82 -7.37 4.30
N HIS A 101 7.78 -6.69 3.83
CA HIS A 101 7.07 -5.60 4.52
C HIS A 101 5.56 -5.86 4.60
N ASN A 102 5.13 -7.12 4.46
CA ASN A 102 3.73 -7.52 4.61
C ASN A 102 3.25 -7.40 6.07
N ASN A 103 4.17 -7.26 7.02
CA ASN A 103 3.90 -6.93 8.41
C ASN A 103 3.81 -5.41 8.65
N TRP A 104 3.82 -4.58 7.61
CA TRP A 104 3.55 -3.14 7.70
C TRP A 104 2.15 -2.86 7.18
N LEU A 105 1.62 -1.66 7.46
CA LEU A 105 0.37 -1.22 6.88
C LEU A 105 0.55 -0.97 5.38
N GLY A 106 -0.43 -1.39 4.60
CA GLY A 106 -0.48 -1.19 3.16
C GLY A 106 -1.63 -0.27 2.83
N ILE A 107 -1.34 0.93 2.34
CA ILE A 107 -2.35 1.92 1.98
C ILE A 107 -2.31 2.08 0.46
N CYS A 108 -3.39 1.67 -0.20
CA CYS A 108 -3.53 1.73 -1.65
C CYS A 108 -4.41 2.88 -2.07
N MET A 109 -3.96 3.72 -2.98
CA MET A 109 -4.78 4.72 -3.65
C MET A 109 -5.25 4.21 -5.01
N VAL A 110 -6.55 4.33 -5.27
CA VAL A 110 -7.11 3.88 -6.54
C VAL A 110 -6.71 4.84 -7.66
N GLY A 111 -6.03 4.31 -8.68
CA GLY A 111 -5.56 5.09 -9.82
C GLY A 111 -4.33 4.48 -10.49
N ALA A 112 -3.93 5.06 -11.62
CA ALA A 112 -2.80 4.62 -12.45
C ALA A 112 -1.75 5.73 -12.54
N PHE A 113 -0.99 5.91 -11.46
CA PHE A 113 -0.04 7.02 -11.32
C PHE A 113 1.33 6.80 -11.97
N SER A 114 1.56 5.67 -12.62
CA SER A 114 2.80 5.45 -13.36
C SER A 114 2.74 6.05 -14.76
N ARG A 115 3.84 6.66 -15.21
CA ARG A 115 3.99 7.06 -16.61
C ARG A 115 3.96 5.87 -17.58
N HIS A 116 4.14 4.65 -17.06
CA HIS A 116 4.13 3.40 -17.80
C HIS A 116 2.74 2.80 -17.97
N ASP A 117 1.70 3.42 -17.41
CA ASP A 117 0.33 3.02 -17.70
C ASP A 117 0.03 3.20 -19.20
N ARG A 118 -0.28 2.07 -19.84
CA ARG A 118 -0.58 1.95 -21.27
C ARG A 118 -2.06 2.08 -21.57
N HIS A 119 -2.90 2.00 -20.55
CA HIS A 119 -4.35 2.09 -20.68
C HIS A 119 -4.89 3.52 -20.57
N LYS A 120 -4.07 4.46 -20.10
CA LYS A 120 -4.45 5.87 -19.85
C LYS A 120 -5.64 5.96 -18.89
N TRP A 121 -5.57 5.18 -17.81
CA TRP A 121 -6.59 5.13 -16.78
C TRP A 121 -6.57 6.38 -15.92
N GLU A 122 -7.78 6.80 -15.52
CA GLU A 122 -7.97 7.92 -14.62
C GLU A 122 -8.47 7.43 -13.25
N PRO A 123 -8.01 8.03 -12.13
CA PRO A 123 -7.11 9.17 -12.11
C PRO A 123 -5.65 8.77 -12.42
N SER A 124 -5.00 9.53 -13.29
CA SER A 124 -3.61 9.34 -13.68
C SER A 124 -2.63 10.00 -12.71
N SER A 125 -3.10 10.85 -11.78
CA SER A 125 -2.36 11.33 -10.61
C SER A 125 -3.27 11.29 -9.38
N PRO A 126 -2.73 11.24 -8.15
CA PRO A 126 -3.53 11.41 -6.94
C PRO A 126 -4.43 12.65 -6.99
N THR A 127 -5.67 12.51 -6.58
CA THR A 127 -6.56 13.67 -6.36
C THR A 127 -6.23 14.36 -5.03
N ASP A 128 -6.65 15.61 -4.88
CA ASP A 128 -6.47 16.35 -3.63
C ASP A 128 -7.22 15.66 -2.47
N GLU A 129 -8.41 15.13 -2.73
CA GLU A 129 -9.19 14.36 -1.76
C GLU A 129 -8.44 13.10 -1.31
N GLN A 130 -7.80 12.38 -2.25
CA GLN A 130 -6.95 11.22 -1.92
C GLN A 130 -5.75 11.63 -1.06
N LEU A 131 -5.05 12.71 -1.42
CA LEU A 131 -3.88 13.17 -0.67
C LEU A 131 -4.27 13.63 0.74
N ASN A 132 -5.39 14.34 0.88
CA ASN A 132 -5.95 14.74 2.18
C ASN A 132 -6.27 13.52 3.06
N ALA A 133 -6.95 12.52 2.50
CA ALA A 133 -7.28 11.29 3.19
C ALA A 133 -6.03 10.49 3.57
N LEU A 134 -5.06 10.38 2.67
CA LEU A 134 -3.79 9.68 2.90
C LEU A 134 -3.02 10.30 4.06
N VAL A 135 -2.87 11.63 4.08
CA VAL A 135 -2.15 12.33 5.13
C VAL A 135 -2.86 12.13 6.47
N LYS A 136 -4.18 12.31 6.53
CA LYS A 136 -4.96 12.12 7.75
C LYS A 136 -4.82 10.69 8.30
N LEU A 137 -5.01 9.69 7.43
CA LEU A 137 -4.87 8.28 7.80
C LEU A 137 -3.45 7.94 8.26
N SER A 138 -2.43 8.46 7.57
CA SER A 138 -1.03 8.21 7.92
C SER A 138 -0.68 8.80 9.28
N VAL A 139 -1.13 10.02 9.58
CA VAL A 139 -0.96 10.66 10.90
C VAL A 139 -1.64 9.82 11.99
N GLU A 140 -2.86 9.33 11.74
CA GLU A 140 -3.58 8.47 12.67
C GLU A 140 -2.79 7.18 12.95
N MET A 141 -2.33 6.49 11.91
CA MET A 141 -1.57 5.24 12.04
C MET A 141 -0.22 5.43 12.71
N VAL A 142 0.49 6.51 12.35
CA VAL A 142 1.76 6.90 12.99
C VAL A 142 1.57 7.08 14.48
N ARG A 143 0.53 7.83 14.88
CA ARG A 143 0.23 7.99 16.30
C ARG A 143 -0.13 6.64 16.88
N LYS A 144 -1.18 5.97 16.39
CA LYS A 144 -1.71 4.71 16.92
C LYS A 144 -0.61 3.70 17.24
N TYR A 145 0.29 3.44 16.30
CA TYR A 145 1.32 2.40 16.42
C TYR A 145 2.73 2.91 16.73
N ASN A 146 2.91 4.21 16.98
CA ASN A 146 4.24 4.80 17.20
C ASN A 146 5.21 4.52 16.04
N ILE A 147 4.74 4.65 14.80
CA ILE A 147 5.53 4.34 13.60
C ILE A 147 6.57 5.44 13.38
N PRO A 148 7.87 5.11 13.29
CA PRO A 148 8.91 6.06 12.90
C PRO A 148 8.64 6.68 11.52
N LEU A 149 8.94 7.97 11.34
CA LEU A 149 8.67 8.65 10.07
C LEU A 149 9.51 8.10 8.90
N ASP A 150 10.67 7.52 9.17
CA ASP A 150 11.50 6.84 8.18
C ASP A 150 10.96 5.45 7.81
N HIS A 151 9.99 4.91 8.56
CA HIS A 151 9.24 3.69 8.25
C HIS A 151 7.95 3.96 7.43
N ILE A 152 7.80 5.16 6.89
CA ILE A 152 6.84 5.43 5.83
C ILE A 152 7.61 5.32 4.52
N LYS A 153 7.16 4.46 3.60
CA LYS A 153 7.86 4.14 2.36
C LYS A 153 6.90 4.08 1.18
N ARG A 154 7.42 4.31 -0.02
CA ARG A 154 6.76 3.88 -1.27
C ARG A 154 7.02 2.39 -1.49
N HIS A 155 6.16 1.71 -2.22
CA HIS A 155 6.46 0.34 -2.64
C HIS A 155 7.78 0.24 -3.42
N SER A 156 8.08 1.23 -4.28
CA SER A 156 9.36 1.35 -5.00
C SER A 156 10.59 1.53 -4.10
N ASP A 157 10.43 1.93 -2.84
CA ASP A 157 11.55 2.05 -1.89
C ASP A 157 11.92 0.69 -1.26
N VAL A 158 11.03 -0.30 -1.34
CA VAL A 158 11.19 -1.61 -0.68
C VAL A 158 11.16 -2.79 -1.66
N TRP A 159 10.85 -2.54 -2.93
CA TRP A 159 10.81 -3.56 -3.99
C TRP A 159 11.10 -2.95 -5.37
N GLN A 160 11.49 -3.78 -6.33
CA GLN A 160 11.67 -3.38 -7.72
C GLN A 160 10.31 -3.30 -8.43
N THR A 161 9.66 -2.14 -8.37
CA THR A 161 8.35 -1.87 -8.95
C THR A 161 8.20 -0.38 -9.29
N TRP A 162 7.28 -0.05 -10.21
CA TRP A 162 6.88 1.34 -10.49
C TRP A 162 5.91 1.90 -9.47
N CYS A 163 5.24 1.06 -8.68
CA CYS A 163 4.28 1.45 -7.66
C CYS A 163 4.93 2.30 -6.55
N PRO A 164 4.32 3.40 -6.07
CA PRO A 164 2.97 3.90 -6.35
C PRO A 164 2.87 4.82 -7.59
N GLY A 165 3.84 4.79 -8.49
CA GLY A 165 3.89 5.60 -9.71
C GLY A 165 4.70 6.88 -9.53
N GLU A 166 5.32 7.35 -10.61
CA GLU A 166 6.15 8.55 -10.60
C GLU A 166 5.35 9.84 -10.41
N ARG A 167 4.02 9.80 -10.63
CA ARG A 167 3.12 10.93 -10.38
C ARG A 167 2.61 10.96 -8.94
N PHE A 168 3.01 10.02 -8.08
CA PHE A 168 2.72 10.08 -6.64
C PHE A 168 3.67 11.06 -5.92
N PRO A 169 3.16 12.13 -5.27
CA PRO A 169 3.98 13.21 -4.74
C PRO A 169 4.50 12.88 -3.32
N TYR A 170 5.37 11.87 -3.21
CA TYR A 170 5.83 11.36 -1.90
C TYR A 170 6.48 12.42 -1.00
N ALA A 171 7.31 13.30 -1.57
CA ALA A 171 7.97 14.36 -0.79
C ALA A 171 6.97 15.34 -0.16
N GLU A 172 5.92 15.71 -0.91
CA GLU A 172 4.84 16.57 -0.43
C GLU A 172 4.03 15.87 0.67
N VAL A 173 3.64 14.61 0.44
CA VAL A 173 2.92 13.80 1.44
C VAL A 173 3.71 13.73 2.75
N MET A 174 5.01 13.46 2.69
CA MET A 174 5.86 13.42 3.88
C MET A 174 6.00 14.78 4.56
N ALA A 175 6.08 15.88 3.81
CA ALA A 175 6.08 17.23 4.38
C ALA A 175 4.77 17.53 5.12
N ARG A 176 3.63 17.16 4.54
CA ARG A 176 2.30 17.33 5.13
C ARG A 176 2.12 16.48 6.39
N ILE A 177 2.55 15.22 6.38
CA ILE A 177 2.51 14.34 7.57
C ILE A 177 3.33 14.94 8.71
N ARG A 178 4.56 15.40 8.44
CA ARG A 178 5.41 16.07 9.44
C ARG A 178 4.75 17.31 10.01
N PHE A 179 4.17 18.13 9.15
CA PHE A 179 3.47 19.34 9.54
C PHE A 179 2.28 19.04 10.45
N GLU A 180 1.42 18.09 10.08
CA GLU A 180 0.26 17.72 10.90
C GLU A 180 0.66 17.09 12.23
N LEU A 181 1.70 16.25 12.27
CA LEU A 181 2.20 15.69 13.53
C LEU A 181 2.77 16.77 14.46
N GLY A 182 3.45 17.79 13.91
CA GLY A 182 4.01 18.90 14.70
C GLY A 182 2.95 19.80 15.35
N LYS A 183 1.70 19.78 14.86
CA LYS A 183 0.57 20.51 15.47
C LYS A 183 -0.06 19.75 16.63
N LEU A 184 0.13 18.44 16.71
CA LEU A 184 -0.52 17.60 17.70
C LEU A 184 0.29 17.60 18.99
N PRO A 185 -0.38 17.55 20.16
CA PRO A 185 0.32 17.43 21.42
C PRO A 185 1.12 16.12 21.47
N ALA A 186 2.21 16.13 22.25
CA ALA A 186 2.89 14.91 22.64
C ALA A 186 1.87 13.92 23.19
N ARG A 187 2.05 12.64 22.86
CA ARG A 187 1.19 11.57 23.40
C ARG A 187 1.31 11.58 24.94
N PRO A 188 0.19 11.46 25.68
CA PRO A 188 0.23 11.30 27.13
C PRO A 188 0.96 10.02 27.55
#